data_AF-A0A859DW87-F1
#
_entry.id   AF-A0A859DW87-F1
#
_cell.length_a   1.000
_cell.length_b   1.000
_cell.length_c   1.000
_cell.angle_alpha   90.00
_cell.angle_beta   90.00
_cell.angle_gamma   90.00
#
_symmetry.space_group_name_H-M   'P 1'
#
loop_
_entity.id
_entity.type
_entity.pdbx_description
1 polymer ?
#
loop_
_entity_poly.entity_id
_entity_poly.type
_entity_poly.pdbx_seq_one_letter_code
_entity_poly.pdbx_strand_id
1 'polypeptide(L)'
;MEKNTYFEQMRDTAIAYNEAQAIREKERDTMIAADDWDSVKAFDRREKEEFPYPFTAGQNKALVLYDRSLRNGADAFEADDLPWDYELEDFVRTLREAGITAIVVTDQSTGLMDGIYGLTAFGCRMNGLKTVTRVDNHRFGSKEPERKNGIEFEL
;
A
#
# COMPACT_ATOMS: atom_id res chain seq x y z
N MET A 1 12.38 10.81 -3.15
CA MET A 1 11.23 10.57 -4.04
C MET A 1 10.31 11.78 -3.92
N GLU A 2 9.71 12.22 -5.02
CA GLU A 2 8.78 13.35 -5.02
C GLU A 2 7.33 12.88 -4.83
N LYS A 3 6.44 13.80 -4.48
CA LYS A 3 5.01 13.50 -4.39
C LYS A 3 4.45 13.13 -5.76
N ASN A 4 3.55 12.16 -5.77
CA ASN A 4 2.88 11.65 -6.95
C ASN A 4 1.38 11.97 -6.87
N THR A 5 0.87 12.74 -7.82
CA THR A 5 -0.52 13.22 -7.81
C THR A 5 -1.56 12.09 -7.77
N TYR A 6 -1.31 10.97 -8.45
CA TYR A 6 -2.23 9.83 -8.46
C TYR A 6 -2.33 9.21 -7.06
N PHE A 7 -1.20 8.95 -6.39
CA PHE A 7 -1.21 8.41 -5.03
C PHE A 7 -1.76 9.40 -3.99
N GLU A 8 -1.53 10.70 -4.14
CA GLU A 8 -2.16 11.70 -3.26
C GLU A 8 -3.70 11.67 -3.41
N GLN A 9 -4.24 11.55 -4.62
CA GLN A 9 -5.68 11.40 -4.86
C GLN A 9 -6.25 10.09 -4.29
N MET A 10 -5.50 8.98 -4.41
CA MET A 10 -5.88 7.73 -3.74
C MET A 10 -5.94 7.91 -2.22
N ARG A 11 -4.95 8.58 -1.63
CA ARG A 11 -4.90 8.85 -0.19
C ARG A 11 -6.10 9.68 0.25
N ASP A 12 -6.42 10.76 -0.46
CA ASP A 12 -7.57 11.62 -0.15
C ASP A 12 -8.89 10.83 -0.22
N THR A 13 -9.02 9.95 -1.21
CA THR A 13 -10.18 9.07 -1.36
C THR A 13 -10.30 8.09 -0.19
N ALA A 14 -9.19 7.47 0.24
CA ALA A 14 -9.16 6.57 1.39
C ALA A 14 -9.52 7.30 2.70
N ILE A 15 -9.00 8.52 2.89
CA ILE A 15 -9.31 9.36 4.05
C ILE A 15 -10.81 9.68 4.08
N ALA A 16 -11.36 10.18 2.99
CA ALA A 16 -12.78 10.53 2.90
C ALA A 16 -13.69 9.31 3.17
N TYR A 17 -13.32 8.13 2.64
CA TYR A 17 -14.03 6.89 2.92
C TYR A 17 -14.00 6.55 4.42
N ASN A 18 -12.81 6.58 5.05
CA ASN A 18 -12.63 6.24 6.46
C ASN A 18 -13.36 7.22 7.39
N GLU A 19 -13.36 8.52 7.07
CA GLU A 19 -14.11 9.52 7.82
C GLU A 19 -15.62 9.27 7.74
N ALA A 20 -16.14 8.96 6.55
CA ALA A 20 -17.55 8.62 6.37
C ALA A 20 -17.92 7.31 7.11
N GLN A 21 -17.05 6.30 7.06
CA GLN A 21 -17.24 5.05 7.79
C GLN A 21 -17.26 5.29 9.31
N ALA A 22 -16.33 6.07 9.85
CA ALA A 22 -16.27 6.38 11.28
C ALA A 22 -17.53 7.10 11.79
N ILE A 23 -18.22 7.87 10.93
CA ILE A 23 -19.52 8.46 11.29
C ILE A 23 -20.59 7.37 11.39
N ARG A 24 -20.66 6.44 10.41
CA ARG A 24 -21.64 5.35 10.40
C ARG A 24 -21.39 4.33 11.52
N GLU A 25 -20.13 4.08 11.88
CA GLU A 25 -19.76 3.19 12.98
C GLU A 25 -20.30 3.66 14.34
N LYS A 26 -20.53 4.97 14.54
CA LYS A 26 -21.21 5.46 15.75
C LYS A 26 -22.66 5.00 15.84
N GLU A 27 -23.35 4.82 14.71
CA GLU A 27 -24.69 4.23 14.68
C GLU A 27 -24.61 2.76 15.12
N ARG A 28 -23.63 2.02 14.59
CA ARG A 28 -23.37 0.62 14.96
C ARG A 28 -23.05 0.47 16.45
N ASP A 29 -22.21 1.34 17.01
CA ASP A 29 -21.87 1.33 18.44
C ASP A 29 -23.09 1.59 19.34
N THR A 30 -24.02 2.43 18.89
CA THR A 30 -25.29 2.67 19.60
C THR A 30 -26.16 1.41 19.61
N MET A 31 -26.21 0.66 18.50
CA MET A 31 -26.93 -0.62 18.41
C MET A 31 -26.29 -1.68 19.33
N ILE A 32 -24.96 -1.74 19.38
CA ILE A 32 -24.22 -2.64 20.29
C ILE A 32 -24.51 -2.29 21.75
N ALA A 33 -24.47 -1.01 22.10
CA ALA A 33 -24.77 -0.54 23.45
C ALA A 33 -26.21 -0.86 23.90
N ALA A 34 -27.14 -0.97 22.94
CA ALA A 34 -28.53 -1.37 23.16
C ALA A 34 -28.75 -2.90 23.16
N ASP A 35 -27.71 -3.71 22.94
CA ASP A 35 -27.78 -5.17 22.78
C ASP A 35 -28.69 -5.62 21.60
N ASP A 36 -28.87 -4.74 20.59
CA ASP A 36 -29.70 -5.00 19.41
C ASP A 36 -28.87 -5.63 18.28
N TRP A 37 -28.59 -6.92 18.43
CA TRP A 37 -27.75 -7.66 17.48
C TRP A 37 -28.39 -7.90 16.12
N ASP A 38 -29.72 -7.84 16.00
CA ASP A 38 -30.38 -8.00 14.71
C ASP A 38 -30.23 -6.73 13.86
N SER A 39 -30.29 -5.55 14.48
CA SER A 39 -29.94 -4.28 13.82
C SER A 39 -28.45 -4.22 13.47
N VAL A 40 -27.54 -4.69 14.33
CA VAL A 40 -26.10 -4.77 14.01
C VAL A 40 -25.86 -5.62 12.76
N LYS A 41 -26.48 -6.81 12.66
CA LYS A 41 -26.34 -7.66 11.46
C LYS A 41 -26.89 -7.00 10.20
N ALA A 42 -28.02 -6.28 10.32
CA ALA A 42 -28.59 -5.56 9.19
C ALA A 42 -27.69 -4.41 8.73
N PHE A 43 -27.12 -3.66 9.68
CA PHE A 43 -26.12 -2.63 9.42
C PHE A 43 -24.88 -3.20 8.73
N ASP A 44 -24.29 -4.27 9.27
CA ASP A 44 -23.07 -4.88 8.71
C ASP A 44 -23.27 -5.41 7.28
N ARG A 45 -24.49 -5.88 6.96
CA ARG A 45 -24.86 -6.26 5.59
C ARG A 45 -24.95 -5.04 4.68
N ARG A 46 -25.66 -3.99 5.12
CA ARG A 46 -25.77 -2.72 4.37
C ARG A 46 -24.39 -2.12 4.09
N GLU A 47 -23.51 -2.07 5.08
CA GLU A 47 -22.16 -1.51 4.90
C GLU A 47 -21.38 -2.23 3.79
N LYS A 48 -21.45 -3.57 3.75
CA LYS A 48 -20.77 -4.35 2.71
C LYS A 48 -21.37 -4.17 1.32
N GLU A 49 -22.69 -4.01 1.24
CA GLU A 49 -23.41 -3.92 -0.03
C GLU A 49 -23.35 -2.51 -0.63
N GLU A 50 -23.51 -1.48 0.19
CA GLU A 50 -23.65 -0.08 -0.26
C GLU A 50 -22.34 0.70 -0.20
N PHE A 51 -21.42 0.32 0.68
CA PHE A 51 -20.18 1.06 0.93
C PHE A 51 -18.94 0.16 0.87
N PRO A 52 -18.66 -0.53 -0.24
CA PRO A 52 -17.42 -1.27 -0.39
C PRO A 52 -16.20 -0.33 -0.34
N TYR A 53 -15.10 -0.81 0.25
CA TYR A 53 -13.84 -0.06 0.26
C TYR A 53 -13.38 0.22 -1.18
N PRO A 54 -12.91 1.43 -1.51
CA PRO A 54 -12.69 1.86 -2.89
C PRO A 54 -11.48 1.21 -3.58
N PHE A 55 -10.61 0.54 -2.83
CA PHE A 55 -9.37 -0.04 -3.38
C PHE A 55 -9.24 -1.53 -3.08
N THR A 56 -8.64 -2.25 -4.01
CA THR A 56 -8.23 -3.63 -3.77
C THR A 56 -7.00 -3.69 -2.84
N ALA A 57 -6.69 -4.88 -2.33
CA ALA A 57 -5.52 -5.06 -1.47
C ALA A 57 -4.20 -4.72 -2.19
N GLY A 58 -4.07 -5.03 -3.49
CA GLY A 58 -2.92 -4.65 -4.31
C GLY A 58 -2.77 -3.14 -4.51
N GLN A 59 -3.86 -2.44 -4.77
CA GLN A 59 -3.90 -0.96 -4.84
C GLN A 59 -3.47 -0.33 -3.51
N ASN A 60 -4.00 -0.84 -2.39
CA ASN A 60 -3.61 -0.38 -1.05
C ASN A 60 -2.13 -0.64 -0.77
N LYS A 61 -1.59 -1.79 -1.17
CA LYS A 61 -0.17 -2.09 -0.99
C LYS A 61 0.71 -1.08 -1.74
N ALA A 62 0.34 -0.71 -2.96
CA ALA A 62 1.05 0.34 -3.71
C ALA A 62 1.02 1.69 -2.98
N LEU A 63 -0.14 2.11 -2.48
CA LEU A 63 -0.27 3.35 -1.71
C LEU A 63 0.57 3.33 -0.42
N VAL A 64 0.54 2.23 0.33
CA VAL A 64 1.33 2.08 1.57
C VAL A 64 2.83 2.15 1.31
N LEU A 65 3.31 1.51 0.24
CA LEU A 65 4.73 1.55 -0.13
C LEU A 65 5.15 2.94 -0.62
N TYR A 66 4.28 3.65 -1.34
CA TYR A 66 4.49 5.05 -1.70
C TYR A 66 4.62 5.94 -0.46
N ASP A 67 3.66 5.86 0.47
CA ASP A 67 3.65 6.65 1.71
C ASP A 67 4.90 6.37 2.56
N ARG A 68 5.30 5.10 2.63
CA ARG A 68 6.51 4.67 3.35
C ARG A 68 7.78 5.20 2.69
N SER A 69 7.87 5.11 1.37
CA SER A 69 9.01 5.62 0.59
C SER A 69 9.16 7.13 0.77
N LEU A 70 8.04 7.89 0.73
CA LEU A 70 8.04 9.32 1.01
C LEU A 70 8.48 9.62 2.44
N ARG A 71 7.86 8.97 3.43
CA ARG A 71 8.15 9.19 4.86
C ARG A 71 9.61 8.90 5.21
N ASN A 72 10.21 7.90 4.56
CA ASN A 72 11.60 7.55 4.79
C ASN A 72 12.58 8.45 4.02
N GLY A 73 12.08 9.37 3.17
CA GLY A 73 12.92 10.15 2.27
C GLY A 73 13.71 9.27 1.31
N ALA A 74 13.12 8.16 0.85
CA ALA A 74 13.79 7.21 -0.04
C ALA A 74 14.13 7.86 -1.38
N ASP A 75 15.30 7.55 -1.94
CA ASP A 75 15.74 8.03 -3.26
C ASP A 75 15.08 7.29 -4.45
N ALA A 76 14.37 6.20 -4.18
CA ALA A 76 13.59 5.43 -5.15
C ALA A 76 12.22 5.02 -4.58
N PHE A 77 11.32 4.53 -5.44
CA PHE A 77 10.12 3.83 -4.97
C PHE A 77 10.57 2.48 -4.40
N GLU A 78 10.53 2.35 -3.09
CA GLU A 78 11.00 1.17 -2.38
C GLU A 78 9.83 0.23 -2.08
N ALA A 79 9.97 -1.03 -2.53
CA ALA A 79 9.07 -2.12 -2.17
C ALA A 79 9.76 -3.02 -1.14
N ASP A 80 9.60 -2.66 0.14
CA ASP A 80 10.20 -3.39 1.28
C ASP A 80 9.34 -4.55 1.80
N ASP A 81 8.15 -4.73 1.22
CA ASP A 81 7.17 -5.77 1.52
C ASP A 81 6.31 -5.99 0.27
N LEU A 82 6.64 -7.00 -0.54
CA LEU A 82 5.88 -7.27 -1.77
C LEU A 82 4.46 -7.76 -1.44
N PRO A 83 3.47 -7.48 -2.32
CA PRO A 83 2.14 -8.06 -2.17
C PRO A 83 2.17 -9.58 -2.31
N TRP A 84 1.12 -10.23 -1.84
CA TRP A 84 0.89 -11.63 -2.18
C TRP A 84 0.60 -11.80 -3.68
N ASP A 85 0.73 -13.02 -4.19
CA ASP A 85 0.52 -13.35 -5.59
C ASP A 85 -0.84 -12.87 -6.14
N TYR A 86 -1.91 -13.05 -5.37
CA TYR A 86 -3.28 -12.63 -5.72
C TYR A 86 -3.49 -11.11 -5.69
N GLU A 87 -2.53 -10.32 -5.18
CA GLU A 87 -2.57 -8.85 -5.10
C GLU A 87 -1.68 -8.20 -6.18
N LEU A 88 -0.79 -9.00 -6.78
CA LEU A 88 0.34 -8.49 -7.54
C LEU A 88 -0.06 -7.83 -8.87
N GLU A 89 -1.11 -8.33 -9.52
CA GLU A 89 -1.64 -7.73 -10.77
C GLU A 89 -2.11 -6.30 -10.53
N ASP A 90 -2.97 -6.10 -9.53
CA ASP A 90 -3.49 -4.79 -9.17
C ASP A 90 -2.38 -3.86 -8.70
N PHE A 91 -1.44 -4.38 -7.92
CA PHE A 91 -0.27 -3.63 -7.48
C PHE A 91 0.52 -3.07 -8.67
N VAL A 92 0.92 -3.93 -9.62
CA VAL A 92 1.68 -3.52 -10.81
C VAL A 92 0.89 -2.54 -11.68
N ARG A 93 -0.41 -2.80 -11.89
CA ARG A 93 -1.29 -1.88 -12.64
C ARG A 93 -1.35 -0.51 -11.99
N THR A 94 -1.51 -0.46 -10.67
CA THR A 94 -1.56 0.80 -9.90
C THR A 94 -0.28 1.60 -10.05
N LEU A 95 0.88 0.95 -9.97
CA LEU A 95 2.17 1.60 -10.16
C LEU A 95 2.28 2.22 -11.57
N ARG A 96 1.85 1.49 -12.60
CA ARG A 96 1.83 1.97 -14.00
C ARG A 96 0.87 3.14 -14.20
N GLU A 97 -0.33 3.07 -13.63
CA GLU A 97 -1.33 4.16 -13.68
C GLU A 97 -0.83 5.41 -12.96
N ALA A 98 -0.07 5.24 -11.87
CA ALA A 98 0.61 6.32 -11.17
C ALA A 98 1.83 6.88 -11.93
N GLY A 99 2.20 6.29 -13.08
CA GLY A 99 3.36 6.71 -13.87
C GLY A 99 4.71 6.34 -13.24
N ILE A 100 4.74 5.37 -12.32
CA ILE A 100 5.99 4.82 -11.79
C ILE A 100 6.63 3.96 -12.89
N THR A 101 7.91 4.20 -13.16
CA THR A 101 8.65 3.50 -14.22
C THR A 101 9.60 2.42 -13.68
N ALA A 102 9.99 2.54 -12.42
CA ALA A 102 10.83 1.55 -11.75
C ALA A 102 10.55 1.51 -10.24
N ILE A 103 10.71 0.32 -9.66
CA ILE A 103 10.71 0.07 -8.22
C ILE A 103 12.00 -0.64 -7.81
N VAL A 104 12.38 -0.50 -6.54
CA VAL A 104 13.47 -1.26 -5.95
C VAL A 104 12.91 -2.16 -4.85
N VAL A 105 12.97 -3.47 -5.07
CA VAL A 105 12.52 -4.47 -4.11
C VAL A 105 13.60 -4.66 -3.06
N THR A 106 13.31 -4.30 -1.82
CA THR A 106 14.19 -4.51 -0.65
C THR A 106 13.61 -5.51 0.36
N ASP A 107 12.47 -6.14 0.00
CA ASP A 107 11.84 -7.22 0.75
C ASP A 107 12.84 -8.37 1.01
N GLN A 108 12.77 -8.93 2.23
CA GLN A 108 13.59 -10.04 2.71
C GLN A 108 12.72 -11.19 3.27
N SER A 109 11.42 -11.17 2.97
CA SER A 109 10.46 -12.18 3.38
C SER A 109 10.73 -13.53 2.70
N THR A 110 10.11 -14.58 3.22
CA THR A 110 10.15 -15.91 2.62
C THR A 110 9.43 -15.97 1.27
N GLY A 111 8.55 -15.00 0.97
CA GLY A 111 7.81 -14.91 -0.30
C GLY A 111 8.56 -14.17 -1.40
N LEU A 112 9.77 -13.66 -1.15
CA LEU A 112 10.52 -12.83 -2.09
C LEU A 112 10.68 -13.47 -3.47
N MET A 113 10.99 -14.78 -3.52
CA MET A 113 11.18 -15.47 -4.79
C MET A 113 9.89 -15.50 -5.62
N ASP A 114 8.75 -15.82 -5.00
CA ASP A 114 7.46 -15.83 -5.67
C ASP A 114 7.07 -14.43 -6.14
N GLY A 115 7.34 -13.41 -5.32
CA GLY A 115 7.16 -12.01 -5.69
C GLY A 115 7.98 -11.59 -6.92
N ILE A 116 9.25 -11.98 -6.99
CA ILE A 116 10.14 -11.71 -8.15
C ILE A 116 9.60 -12.37 -9.43
N TYR A 117 9.21 -13.65 -9.35
CA TYR A 117 8.63 -14.35 -10.50
C TYR A 117 7.28 -13.76 -10.90
N GLY A 118 6.45 -13.38 -9.93
CA GLY A 118 5.19 -12.71 -10.18
C GLY A 118 5.36 -11.37 -10.89
N LEU A 119 6.28 -10.52 -10.42
CA LEU A 119 6.59 -9.23 -11.09
C LEU A 119 6.99 -9.46 -12.55
N THR A 120 7.83 -10.47 -12.78
CA THR A 120 8.23 -10.87 -14.14
C THR A 120 7.04 -11.35 -14.98
N ALA A 121 6.13 -12.12 -14.38
CA ALA A 121 4.93 -12.62 -15.05
C ALA A 121 3.96 -11.49 -15.45
N PHE A 122 3.90 -10.40 -14.68
CA PHE A 122 3.13 -9.19 -15.02
C PHE A 122 3.88 -8.18 -15.90
N GLY A 123 5.02 -8.60 -16.47
CA GLY A 123 5.76 -7.84 -17.48
C GLY A 123 6.81 -6.89 -16.95
N CYS A 124 7.09 -6.89 -15.65
CA CYS A 124 8.18 -6.10 -15.09
C CYS A 124 9.53 -6.72 -15.46
N ARG A 125 10.53 -5.91 -15.79
CA ARG A 125 11.87 -6.37 -16.15
C ARG A 125 12.84 -6.15 -15.00
N MET A 126 13.43 -7.23 -14.49
CA MET A 126 14.54 -7.15 -13.54
C MET A 126 15.76 -6.51 -14.21
N ASN A 127 16.24 -5.37 -13.70
CA ASN A 127 17.37 -4.63 -14.25
C ASN A 127 18.69 -5.02 -13.56
N GLY A 128 18.66 -5.24 -12.25
CA GLY A 128 19.84 -5.66 -11.48
C GLY A 128 19.82 -5.19 -10.02
N LEU A 129 20.96 -5.32 -9.35
CA LEU A 129 21.11 -4.88 -7.96
C LEU A 129 21.10 -3.36 -7.86
N LYS A 130 20.35 -2.82 -6.89
CA LYS A 130 20.31 -1.39 -6.57
C LYS A 130 20.24 -1.18 -5.07
N THR A 131 20.88 -0.12 -4.59
CA THR A 131 20.81 0.29 -3.18
C THR A 131 19.85 1.48 -3.06
N VAL A 132 18.89 1.38 -2.16
CA VAL A 132 18.02 2.49 -1.75
C VAL A 132 18.65 3.23 -0.58
N THR A 133 18.67 4.56 -0.65
CA THR A 133 19.07 5.42 0.47
C THR A 133 17.84 6.06 1.08
N ARG A 134 17.66 5.91 2.39
CA ARG A 134 16.61 6.55 3.19
C ARG A 134 17.23 7.66 4.02
N VAL A 135 16.76 8.90 3.85
CA VAL A 135 17.28 10.06 4.60
C VAL A 135 16.82 10.02 6.06
N ASP A 136 15.60 9.54 6.30
CA ASP A 136 14.92 9.69 7.59
C ASP A 136 14.73 8.34 8.30
N ASN A 137 15.83 7.75 8.79
CA ASN A 137 15.73 6.60 9.67
C ASN A 137 15.50 7.04 11.13
N HIS A 138 14.23 7.23 11.49
CA HIS A 138 13.80 7.62 12.83
C HIS A 138 14.07 6.56 13.91
N ARG A 139 14.62 5.38 13.56
CA ARG A 139 14.96 4.36 14.55
C ARG A 139 16.18 4.81 15.34
N PHE A 140 15.93 5.20 16.60
CA PHE A 140 16.94 5.47 17.64
C PHE A 140 17.72 6.78 17.51
N GLY A 141 17.20 7.79 16.81
CA GLY A 141 17.84 9.12 16.75
C GLY A 141 19.15 9.17 15.95
N SER A 142 19.41 8.14 15.13
CA SER A 142 20.48 8.15 14.14
C SER A 142 20.22 9.28 13.13
N LYS A 143 21.25 10.09 12.86
CA LYS A 143 21.24 11.11 11.79
C LYS A 143 21.84 10.61 10.48
N GLU A 144 22.34 9.37 10.46
CA GLU A 144 22.97 8.79 9.28
C GLU A 144 21.91 8.17 8.35
N PRO A 145 22.00 8.41 7.03
CA PRO A 145 21.13 7.77 6.05
C PRO A 145 21.22 6.25 6.11
N GLU A 146 20.07 5.57 6.08
CA GLU A 146 20.02 4.11 6.00
C GLU A 146 20.17 3.66 4.55
N ARG A 147 20.95 2.59 4.31
CA ARG A 147 21.12 1.98 2.99
C ARG A 147 20.54 0.58 2.98
N LYS A 148 19.68 0.29 2.01
CA LYS A 148 19.06 -1.03 1.80
C LYS A 148 19.47 -1.59 0.45
N ASN A 149 19.99 -2.81 0.44
CA ASN A 149 20.26 -3.54 -0.79
C ASN A 149 18.95 -4.12 -1.32
N GLY A 150 18.76 -4.01 -2.62
CA GLY A 150 17.58 -4.52 -3.30
C GLY A 150 17.84 -4.83 -4.77
N ILE A 151 16.75 -5.11 -5.47
CA ILE A 151 16.73 -5.45 -6.89
C ILE A 151 15.80 -4.46 -7.59
N GLU A 152 16.30 -3.77 -8.61
CA GLU A 152 15.50 -2.88 -9.42
C GLU A 152 14.68 -3.64 -10.47
N PHE A 153 13.41 -3.28 -10.57
CA PHE A 153 12.50 -3.72 -11.62
C PHE A 153 11.98 -2.49 -12.37
N GLU A 154 12.06 -2.54 -13.69
CA GLU A 154 11.32 -1.63 -14.58
C GLU A 154 9.90 -2.15 -14.78
N LEU A 155 8.91 -1.25 -14.79
CA LEU A 155 7.48 -1.55 -14.89
C LEU A 155 6.96 -1.57 -16.32
#